data_AF-X1LMT5-F1
#
_entry.id   AF-X1LMT5-F1
#
_cell.length_a   1.000
_cell.length_b   1.000
_cell.length_c   1.000
_cell.angle_alpha   90.00
_cell.angle_beta   90.00
_cell.angle_gamma   90.00
#
_symmetry.space_group_name_H-M   'P 1'
#
loop_
_entity.id
_entity.type
_entity.pdbx_description
1 polymer ?
#
loop_
_entity_poly.entity_id
_entity_poly.type
_entity_poly.pdbx_seq_one_letter_code
_entity_poly.pdbx_strand_id
1 'polypeptide(L)' 'MVFGTGLSVLGCYYGFNASGGAEGVGRAAIKAYVASSVFILLSDFIVAYIAF' A
#
# COMPACT_ATOMS: atom_id res chain seq x y z
N MET A 1 2.12 10.29 10.83
CA MET A 1 1.28 9.16 11.28
C MET A 1 0.45 8.57 10.14
N VAL A 2 -0.24 9.40 9.35
CA VAL A 2 -1.15 8.99 8.26
C VAL A 2 -0.53 8.00 7.26
N PHE A 3 0.69 8.25 6.77
CA PHE A 3 1.34 7.36 5.79
C PHE A 3 1.75 6.01 6.38
N GLY A 4 2.41 6.00 7.55
CA GLY A 4 2.92 4.78 8.16
C GLY A 4 1.81 3.80 8.55
N THR A 5 0.72 4.29 9.16
CA THR A 5 -0.38 3.42 9.59
C THR A 5 -1.17 2.87 8.39
N GLY A 6 -1.39 3.67 7.34
CA GLY A 6 -2.04 3.22 6.12
C GLY A 6 -1.23 2.15 5.38
N LEU A 7 0.09 2.33 5.29
CA LEU A 7 1.00 1.37 4.65
C LEU A 7 1.09 0.05 5.42
N SER A 8 1.14 0.09 6.76
CA SER A 8 1.12 -1.13 7.57
C SER A 8 -0.19 -1.91 7.41
N VAL A 9 -1.33 -1.23 7.38
CA VAL A 9 -2.64 -1.87 7.17
C VAL A 9 -2.74 -2.46 5.75
N LEU A 10 -2.31 -1.73 4.73
CA LEU A 10 -2.27 -2.23 3.35
C LEU A 10 -1.34 -3.45 3.24
N GLY A 11 -0.14 -3.37 3.82
CA GLY A 11 0.82 -4.48 3.82
C GLY A 11 0.28 -5.73 4.52
N CYS A 12 -0.35 -5.58 5.69
CA CYS A 12 -1.01 -6.69 6.37
C CYS A 12 -2.19 -7.23 5.55
N TYR A 13 -3.00 -6.38 4.93
CA TYR A 13 -4.16 -6.82 4.15
C TYR A 13 -3.77 -7.65 2.93
N TYR A 14 -2.80 -7.18 2.14
CA TYR A 14 -2.33 -7.93 0.98
C TYR A 14 -1.48 -9.15 1.37
N GLY A 15 -0.76 -9.10 2.50
CA GLY A 15 -0.03 -10.25 3.03
C GLY A 15 -0.96 -11.35 3.56
N PHE A 16 -2.05 -10.99 4.23
CA PHE A 16 -3.02 -11.95 4.77
C PHE A 16 -3.91 -12.57 3.69
N ASN A 17 -4.15 -11.84 2.61
CA ASN A 17 -4.92 -12.30 1.46
C ASN A 17 -4.04 -12.98 0.38
N ALA A 18 -2.73 -13.14 0.66
CA ALA A 18 -1.83 -13.88 -0.21
C ALA A 18 -2.20 -15.37 -0.16
N SER A 19 -2.54 -15.95 -1.32
CA SER A 19 -2.91 -17.35 -1.46
C SER A 19 -2.18 -17.98 -2.65
N GLY A 20 -1.92 -19.30 -2.60
CA GLY A 20 -1.22 -20.03 -3.67
C GLY A 20 0.29 -20.27 -3.45
N GLY A 21 0.77 -20.29 -2.20
CA GLY A 21 2.17 -20.61 -1.89
C GLY A 21 3.16 -19.50 -2.26
N ALA A 22 4.45 -19.83 -2.38
CA ALA A 22 5.54 -18.86 -2.55
C ALA A 22 5.36 -17.93 -3.78
N GLU A 23 4.80 -18.43 -4.88
CA GLU A 23 4.53 -17.65 -6.09
C GLU A 23 3.38 -16.64 -5.89
N GLY A 24 2.36 -17.04 -5.11
CA GLY A 24 1.25 -16.18 -4.71
C GLY A 24 1.69 -15.04 -3.79
N VAL A 25 2.63 -15.30 -2.88
CA VAL A 25 3.21 -14.28 -1.98
C VAL A 25 3.97 -13.22 -2.78
N GLY A 26 4.77 -13.63 -3.78
CA GLY A 26 5.47 -12.70 -4.67
C GLY A 26 4.50 -11.79 -5.43
N ARG A 27 3.42 -12.34 -6.00
CA ARG A 27 2.36 -11.54 -6.67
C ARG A 27 1.61 -10.62 -5.71
N ALA A 28 1.32 -11.08 -4.49
CA ALA A 28 0.66 -10.28 -3.47
C ALA A 28 1.54 -9.10 -3.01
N ALA A 29 2.84 -9.32 -2.84
CA ALA A 29 3.80 -8.26 -2.51
C ALA A 29 3.88 -7.17 -3.60
N ILE A 30 3.92 -7.57 -4.88
CA ILE A 30 3.89 -6.61 -6.01
C ILE A 30 2.60 -5.80 -6.00
N LYS A 31 1.44 -6.45 -5.80
CA LYS A 31 0.15 -5.75 -5.70
C LYS A 31 0.09 -4.80 -4.51
N ALA A 32 0.59 -5.23 -3.36
CA ALA A 32 0.67 -4.41 -2.15
C ALA A 32 1.53 -3.16 -2.38
N TYR A 33 2.68 -3.34 -3.03
CA TYR A 33 3.60 -2.25 -3.36
C TYR A 33 2.99 -1.24 -4.34
N VAL A 34 2.31 -1.71 -5.38
CA VAL A 34 1.63 -0.84 -6.36
C VAL A 34 0.50 -0.07 -5.68
N ALA A 35 -0.35 -0.73 -4.90
CA ALA A 35 -1.44 -0.08 -4.17
C ALA A 35 -0.91 0.96 -3.17
N SER A 36 0.18 0.64 -2.47
CA SER A 36 0.86 1.53 -1.54
C SER A 36 1.45 2.75 -2.24
N SER A 37 2.10 2.57 -3.39
CA SER A 37 2.70 3.65 -4.18
C SER A 37 1.64 4.64 -4.69
N VAL A 38 0.50 4.12 -5.16
CA VAL A 38 -0.63 4.95 -5.58
C VAL A 38 -1.23 5.72 -4.40
N PHE A 39 -1.38 5.06 -3.25
CA PHE A 39 -1.90 5.70 -2.04
C PHE A 39 -0.99 6.85 -1.56
N ILE A 40 0.33 6.64 -1.58
CA ILE A 40 1.30 7.68 -1.22
C ILE A 40 1.21 8.86 -2.18
N LEU A 41 1.20 8.63 -3.49
CA LEU A 41 1.09 9.69 -4.51
C LEU A 41 -0.20 10.50 -4.35
N LEU A 42 -1.32 9.83 -4.14
CA LEU A 42 -2.61 10.50 -3.95
C LEU A 42 -2.60 11.35 -2.67
N SER A 43 -2.07 10.79 -1.58
CA SER A 43 -1.99 11.47 -0.30
C SER A 43 -1.01 12.64 -0.33
N ASP A 44 0.08 12.56 -1.09
CA ASP A 44 1.01 13.67 -1.34
C ASP A 44 0.31 14.81 -2.08
N PHE A 45 -0.48 14.50 -3.12
CA PHE A 45 -1.24 15.49 -3.87
C PHE A 45 -2.29 16.22 -3.01
N ILE A 46 -2.99 15.48 -2.15
CA ILE A 46 -3.97 16.05 -1.20
C ILE A 46 -3.27 16.97 -0.19
N VAL A 47 -2.12 16.54 0.34
CA VAL A 47 -1.35 17.36 1.29
C VAL A 47 -0.84 18.62 0.61
N ALA A 48 -0.32 18.52 -0.61
CA ALA A 48 0.13 19.67 -1.38
C ALA A 48 -1.01 20.67 -1.65
N TYR A 49 -2.21 20.18 -1.98
CA TYR A 49 -3.39 21.02 -2.21
C TYR A 49 -3.97 21.66 -0.93
N ILE A 50 -3.80 21.03 0.23
CA ILE A 50 -4.23 21.60 1.51
C ILE A 50 -3.20 22.59 2.06
N ALA A 51 -1.92 22.36 1.77
CA ALA A 51 -0.82 23.16 2.27
C ALA A 51 -0.58 24.46 1.46
N PHE A 52 -1.08 24.54 0.22
CA PHE A 52 -0.98 25.70 -0.68
C PHE A 52 -2.37 26.19 -1.10
#